data_AF-A0A800CM78-F1
#
_entry.id   AF-A0A800CM78-F1
#
_cell.length_a   1.000
_cell.length_b   1.000
_cell.length_c   1.000
_cell.angle_alpha   90.00
_cell.angle_beta   90.00
_cell.angle_gamma   90.00
#
_symmetry.space_group_name_H-M   'P 1'
#
loop_
_entity.id
_entity.type
_entity.pdbx_description
1 polymer ?
#
loop_
_entity_poly.entity_id
_entity_poly.type
_entity_poly.pdbx_seq_one_letter_code
_entity_poly.pdbx_strand_id
1 'polypeptide(L)'
;MKVIDVRETWIHTHYILDSLELTQEEKERIKLKIEPELKRMGIQYGIHFDRKPHEDHMKVVLECIPFDHIKERVKEILSETIEDFPTRTRGERRDTVIRITVKEEEG
;
A
#
# COMPACT_ATOMS: atom_id res chain seq x y z
N MET A 1 3.54 10.27 3.50
CA MET A 1 2.64 9.85 2.39
C MET A 1 1.19 10.17 2.76
N LYS A 2 0.22 10.19 1.84
CA LYS A 2 -1.22 10.39 2.17
C LYS A 2 -2.17 9.61 1.28
N VAL A 3 -3.40 9.39 1.79
CA VAL A 3 -4.54 8.89 1.01
C VAL A 3 -5.15 10.07 0.25
N ILE A 4 -5.14 10.02 -1.08
CA ILE A 4 -5.68 11.09 -1.94
C ILE A 4 -7.12 10.87 -2.36
N ASP A 5 -7.58 9.62 -2.35
CA ASP A 5 -8.92 9.27 -2.80
C ASP A 5 -9.34 7.91 -2.22
N VAL A 6 -10.64 7.69 -2.10
CA VAL A 6 -11.24 6.41 -1.68
C VAL A 6 -12.33 6.06 -2.68
N ARG A 7 -12.17 4.92 -3.36
CA ARG A 7 -13.09 4.47 -4.40
C ARG A 7 -13.68 3.12 -4.07
N GLU A 8 -14.97 2.98 -4.30
CA GLU A 8 -15.63 1.70 -4.26
C GLU A 8 -15.68 1.10 -5.66
N THR A 9 -15.57 -0.22 -5.70
CA THR A 9 -15.86 -1.03 -6.88
C THR A 9 -17.07 -1.91 -6.56
N TRP A 10 -17.35 -2.91 -7.41
CA TRP A 10 -18.47 -3.83 -7.18
C TRP A 10 -18.32 -4.70 -5.94
N ILE A 11 -17.07 -5.00 -5.51
CA ILE A 11 -16.81 -5.89 -4.37
C ILE A 11 -15.71 -5.40 -3.42
N HIS A 12 -14.97 -4.35 -3.77
CA HIS A 12 -13.80 -3.89 -3.01
C HIS A 12 -13.81 -2.38 -2.76
N THR A 13 -13.14 -1.97 -1.70
CA THR A 13 -12.81 -0.58 -1.38
C THR A 13 -11.34 -0.32 -1.65
N HIS A 14 -11.02 0.71 -2.42
CA HIS A 14 -9.67 1.10 -2.78
C HIS A 14 -9.30 2.42 -2.09
N TYR A 15 -8.23 2.40 -1.30
CA TYR A 15 -7.59 3.60 -0.77
C TYR A 15 -6.40 3.95 -1.67
N ILE A 16 -6.49 5.09 -2.35
CA ILE A 16 -5.50 5.53 -3.34
C ILE A 16 -4.47 6.41 -2.64
N LEU A 17 -3.19 6.07 -2.80
CA LEU A 17 -2.08 6.77 -2.16
C LEU A 17 -1.39 7.74 -3.15
N ASP A 18 -0.78 8.81 -2.64
CA ASP A 18 0.05 9.74 -3.44
C ASP A 18 1.43 9.18 -3.82
N SER A 19 1.69 7.88 -3.62
CA SER A 19 2.96 7.21 -3.90
C SER A 19 2.79 6.14 -4.97
N LEU A 20 3.84 5.91 -5.77
CA LEU A 20 3.89 4.84 -6.75
C LEU A 20 4.10 3.45 -6.15
N GLU A 21 4.72 3.38 -4.98
CA GLU A 21 5.09 2.08 -4.43
C GLU A 21 5.21 2.08 -2.91
N LEU A 22 5.06 0.87 -2.38
CA LEU A 22 5.29 0.52 -0.99
C LEU A 22 6.32 -0.61 -0.95
N THR A 23 7.25 -0.53 -0.01
CA THR A 23 8.15 -1.64 0.32
C THR A 23 7.36 -2.77 0.99
N GLN A 24 7.96 -3.95 1.08
CA GLN A 24 7.32 -5.07 1.78
C GLN A 24 7.09 -4.76 3.28
N GLU A 25 8.05 -4.10 3.92
CA GLU A 25 7.94 -3.67 5.33
C GLU A 25 6.78 -2.68 5.53
N GLU A 26 6.63 -1.69 4.65
CA GLU A 26 5.53 -0.72 4.70
C GLU A 26 4.17 -1.40 4.53
N LYS A 27 4.07 -2.37 3.62
CA LYS A 27 2.85 -3.18 3.42
C LYS A 27 2.49 -3.99 4.67
N GLU A 28 3.47 -4.60 5.32
CA GLU A 28 3.27 -5.35 6.56
C GLU A 28 2.84 -4.44 7.71
N ARG A 29 3.47 -3.26 7.85
CA ARG A 29 3.06 -2.25 8.83
C ARG A 29 1.61 -1.81 8.64
N ILE A 30 1.18 -1.57 7.40
CA ILE A 30 -0.22 -1.24 7.08
C ILE A 30 -1.16 -2.38 7.52
N LYS A 31 -0.85 -3.62 7.16
CA LYS A 31 -1.66 -4.78 7.56
C LYS A 31 -1.76 -4.92 9.08
N LEU A 32 -0.64 -4.83 9.79
CA LEU A 32 -0.60 -4.95 11.25
C LEU A 32 -1.46 -3.90 11.98
N LYS A 33 -1.68 -2.73 11.37
CA LYS A 33 -2.52 -1.67 11.94
C LYS A 33 -4.00 -1.80 11.61
N ILE A 34 -4.32 -2.18 10.36
CA ILE A 34 -5.71 -2.24 9.89
C ILE A 34 -6.40 -3.55 10.28
N GLU A 35 -5.70 -4.68 10.17
CA GLU A 35 -6.29 -6.01 10.37
C GLU A 35 -6.94 -6.21 11.75
N PRO A 36 -6.33 -5.80 12.88
CA PRO A 36 -6.96 -5.95 14.19
C PRO A 36 -8.28 -5.19 14.30
N GLU A 37 -8.38 -4.02 13.69
CA GLU A 37 -9.59 -3.20 13.74
C GLU A 37 -10.72 -3.83 12.93
N LEU A 38 -10.42 -4.33 11.73
CA LEU A 38 -11.40 -5.06 10.91
C LEU A 38 -11.90 -6.32 11.62
N LYS A 39 -11.01 -7.06 12.28
CA LYS A 39 -11.38 -8.23 13.11
C LYS A 39 -12.30 -7.85 14.26
N ARG A 40 -12.00 -6.76 14.99
CA ARG A 40 -12.83 -6.27 16.10
C ARG A 40 -14.24 -5.90 15.65
N MET A 41 -14.39 -5.42 14.41
CA MET A 41 -15.68 -5.06 13.81
C MET A 41 -16.42 -6.26 13.21
N GLY A 42 -15.85 -7.48 13.27
CA GLY A 42 -16.46 -8.69 12.73
C GLY A 42 -16.50 -8.74 11.19
N ILE A 43 -15.61 -8.00 10.52
CA ILE A 43 -15.58 -7.94 9.05
C ILE A 43 -14.76 -9.10 8.51
N GLN A 44 -15.29 -9.84 7.55
CA GLN A 44 -14.51 -10.73 6.71
C GLN A 44 -13.80 -9.91 5.63
N TYR A 45 -12.48 -10.03 5.52
CA TYR A 45 -11.67 -9.18 4.65
C TYR A 45 -10.51 -9.93 4.00
N GLY A 46 -10.08 -9.41 2.85
CA GLY A 46 -8.73 -9.57 2.30
C GLY A 46 -8.08 -8.21 2.16
N ILE A 47 -6.75 -8.12 2.34
CA ILE A 47 -5.97 -6.90 2.09
C ILE A 47 -4.84 -7.22 1.13
N HIS A 48 -4.83 -6.55 -0.02
CA HIS A 48 -3.72 -6.60 -0.97
C HIS A 48 -3.34 -5.19 -1.45
N PHE A 49 -2.24 -5.12 -2.17
CA PHE A 49 -1.67 -3.87 -2.68
C PHE A 49 -1.53 -3.98 -4.18
N ASP A 50 -2.07 -3.01 -4.91
CA ASP A 50 -2.08 -3.03 -6.37
C ASP A 50 -1.63 -1.69 -6.95
N ARG A 51 -0.94 -1.77 -8.09
CA ARG A 51 -0.69 -0.64 -8.99
C ARG A 51 -0.62 -1.16 -10.41
N LYS A 52 -1.53 -0.69 -11.27
CA LYS A 52 -1.49 -1.06 -12.69
C LYS A 52 -0.29 -0.40 -13.39
N PRO A 53 0.25 -0.99 -14.47
CA PRO A 53 1.43 -0.46 -15.17
C PRO A 53 1.33 1.01 -15.63
N HIS A 54 0.13 1.48 -15.92
CA HIS A 54 -0.15 2.84 -16.40
C HIS A 54 -0.63 3.80 -15.31
N GLU A 55 -0.71 3.35 -14.05
CA GLU A 55 -1.17 4.17 -12.94
C GLU A 55 0.01 4.72 -12.14
N ASP A 56 -0.15 5.98 -11.73
CA ASP A 56 0.84 6.70 -10.93
C ASP A 56 0.61 6.55 -9.41
N HIS A 57 -0.36 5.72 -9.01
CA HIS A 57 -0.79 5.60 -7.62
C HIS A 57 -0.87 4.14 -7.18
N MET A 58 -0.25 3.86 -6.04
CA MET A 58 -0.43 2.62 -5.28
C MET A 58 -1.80 2.63 -4.61
N LYS A 59 -2.44 1.45 -4.58
CA LYS A 59 -3.72 1.22 -3.94
C LYS A 59 -3.57 0.23 -2.81
N VAL A 60 -4.16 0.56 -1.67
CA VAL A 60 -4.50 -0.44 -0.64
C VAL A 60 -5.91 -0.92 -0.95
N VAL A 61 -6.03 -2.20 -1.27
CA VAL A 61 -7.31 -2.81 -1.65
C VAL A 61 -7.82 -3.60 -0.47
N LEU A 62 -9.01 -3.22 0.00
CA LEU A 62 -9.79 -3.98 0.95
C LEU A 62 -10.83 -4.79 0.19
N GLU A 63 -10.77 -6.12 0.30
CA GLU A 63 -11.67 -7.04 -0.40
C GLU A 63 -13.05 -7.14 0.28
N CYS A 64 -13.63 -6.00 0.59
CA CYS A 64 -15.01 -5.83 1.01
C CYS A 64 -15.45 -4.37 0.81
N ILE A 65 -16.75 -4.13 0.92
CA ILE A 65 -17.34 -2.78 0.95
C ILE A 65 -17.97 -2.60 2.33
N PRO A 66 -17.22 -2.07 3.32
CA PRO A 66 -17.75 -1.88 4.65
C PRO A 66 -18.62 -0.61 4.69
N PHE A 67 -19.42 -0.46 5.75
CA PHE A 67 -20.22 0.74 5.97
C PHE A 67 -19.36 2.02 6.01
N ASP A 68 -19.96 3.17 5.71
CA ASP A 68 -19.26 4.47 5.61
C ASP A 68 -18.37 4.78 6.82
N HIS A 69 -18.92 4.67 8.04
CA HIS A 69 -18.18 4.91 9.27
C HIS A 69 -16.95 4.00 9.44
N ILE A 70 -16.99 2.78 8.89
CA ILE A 70 -15.86 1.85 8.91
C ILE A 70 -14.82 2.25 7.86
N LYS A 71 -15.26 2.64 6.64
CA LYS A 71 -14.34 3.15 5.62
C LYS A 71 -13.58 4.38 6.13
N GLU A 72 -14.27 5.29 6.79
CA GLU A 72 -13.67 6.46 7.43
C GLU A 72 -12.66 6.04 8.50
N ARG A 73 -13.03 5.11 9.37
CA ARG A 73 -12.12 4.59 10.41
C ARG A 73 -10.86 3.94 9.83
N VAL A 74 -11.00 3.13 8.78
CA VAL A 74 -9.87 2.52 8.10
C VAL A 74 -9.01 3.59 7.41
N LYS A 75 -9.62 4.61 6.80
CA LYS A 75 -8.91 5.74 6.21
C LYS A 75 -8.08 6.49 7.25
N GLU A 76 -8.62 6.75 8.44
CA GLU A 76 -7.90 7.38 9.55
C GLU A 76 -6.67 6.57 9.94
N ILE A 77 -6.85 5.30 10.28
CA ILE A 77 -5.75 4.41 10.70
C ILE A 77 -4.69 4.31 9.60
N LEU A 78 -5.13 4.17 8.35
CA LEU A 78 -4.21 4.12 7.21
C LEU A 78 -3.43 5.43 7.08
N SER A 79 -4.10 6.58 7.21
CA SER A 79 -3.46 7.90 7.10
C SER A 79 -2.43 8.12 8.19
N GLU A 80 -2.75 7.78 9.44
CA GLU A 80 -1.81 7.81 10.58
C GLU A 80 -0.62 6.86 10.34
N THR A 81 -0.88 5.68 9.78
CA THR A 81 0.17 4.67 9.57
C THR A 81 1.19 5.09 8.51
N ILE A 82 0.74 5.80 7.46
CA ILE A 82 1.57 6.16 6.30
C ILE A 82 2.11 7.60 6.35
N GLU A 83 1.77 8.39 7.38
CA GLU A 83 2.14 9.80 7.48
C GLU A 83 3.65 9.99 7.28
N ASP A 84 4.45 9.20 8.01
CA ASP A 84 5.92 9.22 7.96
C ASP A 84 6.53 8.44 6.78
N PHE A 85 5.72 7.77 5.95
CA PHE A 85 6.26 7.00 4.84
C PHE A 85 6.73 7.94 3.72
N PRO A 86 7.87 7.65 3.07
CA PRO A 86 8.35 8.45 1.95
C PRO A 86 7.39 8.32 0.75
N THR A 87 7.05 9.46 0.14
CA THR A 87 6.30 9.47 -1.12
C THR A 87 7.26 9.20 -2.26
N ARG A 88 7.02 8.15 -3.05
CA ARG A 88 7.90 7.76 -4.16
C ARG A 88 7.28 8.14 -5.49
N THR A 89 7.96 9.00 -6.24
CA THR A 89 7.48 9.53 -7.52
C THR A 89 8.33 9.03 -8.70
N ARG A 90 7.79 9.13 -9.92
CA ARG A 90 8.40 8.52 -11.12
C ARG A 90 9.78 9.13 -11.47
N GLY A 91 10.03 10.35 -11.00
CA GLY A 91 11.27 11.08 -11.22
C GLY A 91 12.42 10.66 -10.29
N GLU A 92 12.12 10.00 -9.17
CA GLU A 92 13.11 9.48 -8.23
C GLU A 92 13.55 8.09 -8.68
N ARG A 93 14.41 8.06 -9.71
CA ARG A 93 15.07 6.83 -10.15
C ARG A 93 15.78 6.18 -8.97
N ARG A 94 15.48 4.90 -8.73
CA ARG A 94 16.35 4.01 -7.95
C ARG A 94 17.67 3.85 -8.71
N ASP A 95 18.71 4.53 -8.26
CA ASP A 95 20.09 4.13 -8.55
C ASP A 95 20.38 2.80 -7.82
N THR A 96 19.89 1.69 -8.36
CA THR A 96 20.32 0.36 -7.93
C THR A 96 21.20 -0.22 -9.02
N VAL A 97 22.47 0.20 -9.03
CA VAL A 97 23.53 -0.47 -9.80
C VAL A 97 23.92 -1.74 -9.04
N ILE A 98 23.31 -2.87 -9.37
CA ILE A 98 23.87 -4.17 -8.98
C ILE A 98 25.02 -4.48 -9.94
N ARG A 99 26.21 -3.91 -9.69
CA ARG A 99 27.46 -4.40 -10.29
C ARG A 99 27.90 -5.62 -9.50
N ILE A 100 27.43 -6.81 -9.90
CA ILE A 100 28.10 -8.05 -9.52
C ILE A 100 29.18 -8.28 -10.56
N THR A 101 30.43 -7.95 -10.21
CA THR A 101 31.60 -8.42 -10.96
C THR A 101 31.96 -9.79 -10.42
N VAL A 102 31.61 -10.85 -11.16
CA VAL A 102 32.18 -12.18 -10.92
C VAL A 102 33.60 -12.14 -11.47
N LYS A 103 34.60 -12.20 -10.58
CA LYS A 103 35.95 -12.58 -10.99
C LYS A 103 35.96 -14.10 -11.11
N GLU A 104 35.92 -14.61 -12.32
CA GLU A 104 36.48 -15.92 -12.62
C GLU A 104 38.01 -15.74 -12.59
N GLU A 105 38.67 -16.35 -11.60
CA GLU A 105 40.08 -16.70 -11.72
C GLU A 105 40.16 -18.22 -11.85
N GLU A 106 40.33 -18.66 -13.10
CA GLU A 106 40.94 -19.94 -13.43
C GLU A 106 42.42 -19.90 -13.02
N GLY A 107 42.90 -20.94 -12.34
CA GLY A 107 44.32 -21.11 -11.98
C GLY A 107 44.55 -22.19 -10.94
#